data_AF-A0A2E0WWF3-F1
#
_entry.id   AF-A0A2E0WWF3-F1
#
_cell.length_a   1.000
_cell.length_b   1.000
_cell.length_c   1.000
_cell.angle_alpha   90.00
_cell.angle_beta   90.00
_cell.angle_gamma   90.00
#
_symmetry.space_group_name_H-M   'P 1'
#
loop_
_entity.id
_entity.type
_entity.pdbx_description
1 polymer ?
#
loop_
_entity_poly.entity_id
_entity_poly.type
_entity_poly.pdbx_seq_one_letter_code
_entity_poly.pdbx_strand_id
1 'polypeptide(L)'
;MRNYLLRFAAALAIAILAAESADTAWGQPGPGGGRGMGRGGGGGFRGGRGDPSFVTDRDTFHELLGAHEKVARTVTLRDDGVETLTESDDPAIAAKIKEHVTAMKSRLEEGRPIRMRDPLFAALFQHADQVVLEYETTDRGVRVIETAEDPFVVKLIQAHARVVSGFAERGFDEARLNHAVPAAEATAAADRSQLDETTIAALQRTYVQIDRAFIPALALTDRQQPEPSRGAILRLQKLANALQSTSPAGMADSAAWLQGLEEIQSRAAEALQLVDDGQLKEAHEHLEPIRGALVKQRKTLGVPYPLDALAAFHDRMEPIVKPAAAALAAGDVYDAAAIQRCRTQLAAAWAAWDKVESTKFDSNYLELTPQQQLRIELGIIDVNRALKVLAVQLEHGDAQATMRAAKGLKPPFAQIYTTFGDFPGGQPPAFGEQAAK
;
A
#
# COMPACT_ATOMS: atom_id res chain seq x y z
N MET A 1 -24.16 55.51 -15.55
CA MET A 1 -23.22 56.19 -16.47
C MET A 1 -21.90 56.31 -15.71
N ARG A 2 -20.84 55.54 -16.01
CA ARG A 2 -20.06 55.38 -17.26
C ARG A 2 -18.94 56.43 -17.39
N ASN A 3 -17.79 56.09 -16.80
CA ASN A 3 -16.37 56.43 -17.10
C ASN A 3 -15.97 57.91 -17.31
N TYR A 4 -14.84 58.33 -16.71
CA TYR A 4 -13.49 58.46 -17.32
C TYR A 4 -12.54 59.06 -16.22
N LEU A 5 -11.48 58.38 -15.76
CA LEU A 5 -10.10 58.25 -16.32
C LEU A 5 -9.24 59.54 -16.25
N LEU A 6 -8.23 59.60 -15.34
CA LEU A 6 -6.78 59.80 -15.64
C LEU A 6 -5.88 60.29 -14.45
N ARG A 7 -4.92 59.43 -14.06
CA ARG A 7 -3.46 59.61 -13.77
C ARG A 7 -2.85 60.82 -12.99
N PHE A 8 -1.66 60.52 -12.43
CA PHE A 8 -0.57 61.31 -11.80
C PHE A 8 -0.54 61.28 -10.25
N ALA A 9 0.59 61.25 -9.53
CA ALA A 9 1.98 60.75 -9.75
C ALA A 9 2.81 60.97 -8.44
N ALA A 10 4.09 60.54 -8.41
CA ALA A 10 5.08 60.74 -7.32
C ALA A 10 4.79 59.98 -6.01
N ALA A 11 5.75 59.56 -5.17
CA ALA A 11 7.22 59.38 -5.24
C ALA A 11 7.60 58.32 -4.15
N LEU A 12 8.82 57.83 -3.93
CA LEU A 12 10.21 58.08 -4.41
C LEU A 12 10.87 56.66 -4.56
N ALA A 13 12.16 56.35 -4.73
CA ALA A 13 13.45 57.07 -4.70
C ALA A 13 14.48 56.36 -5.61
N ILE A 14 15.77 56.71 -5.49
CA ILE A 14 16.88 56.20 -6.35
C ILE A 14 18.11 55.84 -5.50
N ALA A 15 18.76 54.73 -5.82
CA ALA A 15 20.20 54.54 -5.61
C ALA A 15 20.75 53.60 -6.70
N ILE A 16 21.64 54.10 -7.56
CA ILE A 16 22.37 53.33 -8.57
C ILE A 16 23.85 53.40 -8.24
N LEU A 17 24.53 52.25 -8.26
CA LEU A 17 25.90 52.19 -8.79
C LEU A 17 26.15 50.79 -9.35
N ALA A 18 26.82 50.73 -10.51
CA ALA A 18 27.15 49.49 -11.20
C ALA A 18 28.64 49.46 -11.52
N ALA A 19 29.21 48.26 -11.62
CA ALA A 19 30.51 47.99 -12.22
C ALA A 19 30.52 46.55 -12.75
N GLU A 20 30.71 46.40 -14.06
CA GLU A 20 30.90 45.11 -14.74
C GLU A 20 32.40 44.90 -15.01
N SER A 21 32.85 43.65 -15.03
CA SER A 21 34.08 43.28 -15.75
C SER A 21 34.12 41.80 -16.15
N ALA A 22 33.82 41.58 -17.43
CA ALA A 22 34.30 40.56 -18.37
C ALA A 22 34.84 39.17 -17.92
N ASP A 23 34.47 38.20 -18.75
CA ASP A 23 34.97 36.83 -18.91
C ASP A 23 36.49 36.60 -18.80
N THR A 24 36.89 35.41 -18.33
CA THR A 24 37.43 34.31 -19.18
C THR A 24 38.16 33.23 -18.35
N ALA A 25 38.02 31.95 -18.74
CA ALA A 25 39.09 30.91 -18.83
C ALA A 25 38.51 29.48 -18.93
N TRP A 26 39.26 28.55 -19.55
CA TRP A 26 38.93 27.12 -19.68
C TRP A 26 40.04 26.22 -19.11
N GLY A 27 39.67 25.04 -18.59
CA GLY A 27 40.59 23.96 -18.20
C GLY A 27 41.16 24.07 -16.77
N GLN A 28 41.68 23.01 -16.14
CA GLN A 28 41.77 21.56 -16.44
C GLN A 28 41.81 20.80 -15.07
N PRO A 29 41.65 19.46 -14.99
CA PRO A 29 41.45 18.77 -13.71
C PRO A 29 42.76 18.49 -12.95
N GLY A 30 42.67 18.44 -11.61
CA GLY A 30 43.76 18.10 -10.68
C GLY A 30 43.32 17.13 -9.57
N PRO A 31 44.25 16.43 -8.87
CA PRO A 31 43.95 15.09 -8.36
C PRO A 31 43.77 14.96 -6.84
N GLY A 32 42.85 14.06 -6.46
CA GLY A 32 43.12 12.94 -5.54
C GLY A 32 43.41 13.19 -4.05
N GLY A 33 42.52 12.65 -3.19
CA GLY A 33 42.89 12.17 -1.84
C GLY A 33 42.20 12.88 -0.67
N GLY A 34 41.43 12.11 0.11
CA GLY A 34 40.83 12.60 1.35
C GLY A 34 39.74 11.69 1.92
N ARG A 35 40.08 10.81 2.87
CA ARG A 35 39.09 10.10 3.69
C ARG A 35 38.58 11.04 4.78
N GLY A 36 37.30 11.43 4.72
CA GLY A 36 36.61 12.12 5.80
C GLY A 36 35.45 11.27 6.33
N MET A 37 35.47 10.92 7.61
CA MET A 37 34.27 10.42 8.30
C MET A 37 33.37 11.59 8.65
N GLY A 38 32.14 11.61 8.14
CA GLY A 38 31.13 12.60 8.49
C GLY A 38 29.82 11.95 8.90
N ARG A 39 29.41 12.12 10.17
CA ARG A 39 28.03 11.87 10.59
C ARG A 39 27.15 13.00 10.03
N GLY A 40 26.09 12.65 9.29
CA GLY A 40 25.07 13.60 8.83
C GLY A 40 23.81 12.84 8.45
N GLY A 41 22.67 13.20 9.04
CA GLY A 41 21.37 12.60 8.72
C GLY A 41 20.78 13.16 7.43
N GLY A 42 20.03 12.34 6.69
CA GLY A 42 19.42 12.75 5.43
C GLY A 42 18.67 11.61 4.74
N GLY A 43 17.48 11.26 5.26
CA GLY A 43 16.59 10.26 4.67
C GLY A 43 15.96 10.72 3.36
N GLY A 44 16.75 10.81 2.29
CA GLY A 44 16.29 11.21 0.96
C GLY A 44 15.50 10.11 0.25
N PHE A 45 14.17 10.10 0.42
CA PHE A 45 13.25 9.18 -0.24
C PHE A 45 13.44 9.17 -1.77
N ARG A 46 13.74 8.00 -2.35
CA ARG A 46 14.08 7.83 -3.78
C ARG A 46 12.88 7.53 -4.67
N GLY A 47 11.79 8.30 -4.54
CA GLY A 47 10.67 8.23 -5.49
C GLY A 47 11.14 8.54 -6.92
N GLY A 48 11.16 7.54 -7.80
CA GLY A 48 11.52 7.66 -9.22
C GLY A 48 12.77 6.89 -9.69
N ARG A 49 13.59 6.30 -8.80
CA ARG A 49 14.69 5.40 -9.23
C ARG A 49 14.24 3.94 -9.32
N GLY A 50 13.44 3.62 -10.34
CA GLY A 50 13.06 2.23 -10.65
C GLY A 50 11.83 2.02 -11.54
N ASP A 51 10.99 3.04 -11.72
CA ASP A 51 9.78 2.97 -12.56
C ASP A 51 10.09 3.41 -14.01
N PRO A 52 10.00 2.52 -15.02
CA PRO A 52 10.29 2.87 -16.42
C PRO A 52 9.28 3.84 -17.04
N SER A 53 8.03 3.87 -16.54
CA SER A 53 6.95 4.73 -17.05
C SER A 53 6.93 6.12 -16.43
N PHE A 54 7.64 6.35 -15.32
CA PHE A 54 7.66 7.63 -14.60
C PHE A 54 8.10 8.81 -15.49
N VAL A 55 8.99 8.58 -16.45
CA VAL A 55 9.42 9.61 -17.40
C VAL A 55 8.26 9.99 -18.34
N THR A 56 7.65 9.01 -19.01
CA THR A 56 6.52 9.21 -19.92
C THR A 56 5.34 9.89 -19.23
N ASP A 57 4.95 9.39 -18.05
CA ASP A 57 3.76 9.89 -17.35
C ASP A 57 3.96 11.31 -16.80
N ARG A 58 5.20 11.64 -16.39
CA ARG A 58 5.61 13.01 -16.04
C ARG A 58 5.58 13.93 -17.26
N ASP A 59 6.07 13.48 -18.40
CA ASP A 59 6.20 14.31 -19.60
C ASP A 59 4.83 14.57 -20.25
N THR A 60 3.96 13.56 -20.31
CA THR A 60 2.53 13.73 -20.67
C THR A 60 1.80 14.65 -19.68
N PHE A 61 2.09 14.58 -18.37
CA PHE A 61 1.56 15.55 -17.42
C PHE A 61 2.10 16.97 -17.65
N HIS A 62 3.39 17.13 -17.96
CA HIS A 62 4.00 18.41 -18.30
C HIS A 62 3.43 19.02 -19.60
N GLU A 63 3.11 18.21 -20.61
CA GLU A 63 2.40 18.64 -21.82
C GLU A 63 1.01 19.19 -21.49
N LEU A 64 0.24 18.50 -20.64
CA LEU A 64 -1.07 18.96 -20.18
C LEU A 64 -0.97 20.26 -19.36
N LEU A 65 0.03 20.40 -18.49
CA LEU A 65 0.29 21.65 -17.74
C LEU A 65 0.72 22.81 -18.65
N GLY A 66 1.42 22.53 -19.76
CA GLY A 66 1.81 23.52 -20.75
C GLY A 66 0.67 23.93 -21.69
N ALA A 67 -0.33 23.06 -21.85
CA ALA A 67 -1.51 23.27 -22.69
C ALA A 67 -2.79 23.58 -21.89
N HIS A 68 -2.67 23.94 -20.61
CA HIS A 68 -3.80 23.97 -19.67
C HIS A 68 -4.96 24.88 -20.11
N GLU A 69 -4.68 26.00 -20.79
CA GLU A 69 -5.70 26.90 -21.37
C GLU A 69 -6.65 26.21 -22.38
N LYS A 70 -6.27 25.04 -22.91
CA LYS A 70 -7.09 24.21 -23.80
C LYS A 70 -7.93 23.16 -23.06
N VAL A 71 -7.78 23.02 -21.73
CA VAL A 71 -8.40 21.95 -20.93
C VAL A 71 -9.63 22.50 -20.21
N ALA A 72 -10.81 22.10 -20.66
CA ALA A 72 -12.06 22.35 -19.93
C ALA A 72 -12.26 21.26 -18.87
N ARG A 73 -12.46 21.64 -17.61
CA ARG A 73 -12.76 20.71 -16.51
C ARG A 73 -13.97 21.17 -15.71
N THR A 74 -14.85 20.23 -15.39
CA THR A 74 -15.96 20.42 -14.44
C THR A 74 -15.90 19.35 -13.35
N VAL A 75 -16.38 19.71 -12.15
CA VAL A 75 -16.36 18.86 -10.96
C VAL A 75 -17.73 18.95 -10.27
N THR A 76 -18.39 17.81 -10.14
CA THR A 76 -19.56 17.59 -9.28
C THR A 76 -19.07 16.96 -7.99
N LEU A 77 -19.24 17.64 -6.86
CA LEU A 77 -18.97 17.03 -5.55
C LEU A 77 -20.08 16.01 -5.22
N ARG A 78 -19.70 14.90 -4.59
CA ARG A 78 -20.62 13.84 -4.14
C ARG A 78 -20.37 13.54 -2.65
N ASP A 79 -21.36 12.99 -1.97
CA ASP A 79 -21.24 12.61 -0.56
C ASP A 79 -20.22 11.47 -0.34
N ASP A 80 -19.99 10.65 -1.36
CA ASP A 80 -19.05 9.52 -1.42
C ASP A 80 -17.74 9.83 -2.16
N GLY A 81 -17.55 11.06 -2.68
CA GLY A 81 -16.37 11.42 -3.48
C GLY A 81 -16.59 12.56 -4.48
N VAL A 82 -16.24 12.35 -5.75
CA VAL A 82 -16.48 13.29 -6.86
C VAL A 82 -16.84 12.58 -8.16
N GLU A 83 -17.55 13.30 -9.03
CA GLU A 83 -17.61 13.02 -10.47
C GLU A 83 -16.99 14.21 -11.21
N THR A 84 -16.13 13.96 -12.20
CA THR A 84 -15.46 15.01 -12.98
C THR A 84 -15.51 14.72 -14.47
N LEU A 85 -15.58 15.77 -15.28
CA LEU A 85 -15.47 15.68 -16.74
C LEU A 85 -14.32 16.60 -17.17
N THR A 86 -13.35 16.05 -17.91
CA THR A 86 -12.17 16.80 -18.39
C THR A 86 -12.00 16.57 -19.88
N GLU A 87 -12.07 17.63 -20.67
CA GLU A 87 -12.13 17.57 -22.14
C GLU A 87 -11.29 18.68 -22.80
N SER A 88 -11.01 18.51 -24.09
CA SER A 88 -10.47 19.57 -24.96
C SER A 88 -11.05 19.47 -26.37
N ASP A 89 -11.28 20.62 -27.01
CA ASP A 89 -11.61 20.68 -28.44
C ASP A 89 -10.36 20.51 -29.34
N ASP A 90 -9.15 20.52 -28.76
CA ASP A 90 -7.92 20.10 -29.44
C ASP A 90 -7.76 18.57 -29.33
N PRO A 91 -7.82 17.82 -30.45
CA PRO A 91 -7.79 16.36 -30.42
C PRO A 91 -6.47 15.77 -29.90
N ALA A 92 -5.36 16.50 -29.97
CA ALA A 92 -4.10 16.05 -29.39
C ALA A 92 -4.12 16.16 -27.86
N ILE A 93 -4.72 17.23 -27.32
CA ILE A 93 -4.91 17.40 -25.87
C ILE A 93 -5.97 16.43 -25.34
N ALA A 94 -7.06 16.22 -26.07
CA ALA A 94 -8.06 15.19 -25.78
C ALA A 94 -7.43 13.78 -25.66
N ALA A 95 -6.51 13.43 -26.57
CA ALA A 95 -5.75 12.18 -26.49
C ALA A 95 -4.83 12.13 -25.25
N LYS A 96 -4.13 13.22 -24.93
CA LYS A 96 -3.25 13.31 -23.75
C LYS A 96 -4.00 13.24 -22.42
N ILE A 97 -5.22 13.78 -22.34
CA ILE A 97 -6.09 13.60 -21.16
C ILE A 97 -6.43 12.11 -20.95
N LYS A 98 -6.80 11.40 -22.03
CA LYS A 98 -7.12 9.95 -21.99
C LYS A 98 -5.90 9.11 -21.60
N GLU A 99 -4.74 9.41 -22.18
CA GLU A 99 -3.45 8.78 -21.85
C GLU A 99 -3.12 8.95 -20.35
N HIS A 100 -3.18 10.19 -19.85
CA HIS A 100 -2.86 10.54 -18.48
C HIS A 100 -3.79 9.86 -17.46
N VAL A 101 -5.10 9.94 -17.63
CA VAL A 101 -6.05 9.32 -16.68
C VAL A 101 -5.91 7.79 -16.67
N THR A 102 -5.72 7.16 -17.82
CA THR A 102 -5.45 5.72 -17.92
C THR A 102 -4.20 5.34 -17.11
N ALA A 103 -3.10 6.07 -17.29
CA ALA A 103 -1.87 5.85 -16.54
C ALA A 103 -2.04 6.12 -15.02
N MET A 104 -2.82 7.14 -14.63
CA MET A 104 -3.05 7.44 -13.22
C MET A 104 -3.91 6.35 -12.53
N LYS A 105 -4.91 5.78 -13.21
CA LYS A 105 -5.67 4.63 -12.68
C LYS A 105 -4.74 3.44 -12.39
N SER A 106 -3.96 3.00 -13.38
CA SER A 106 -3.03 1.87 -13.18
C SER A 106 -1.98 2.17 -12.11
N ARG A 107 -1.57 3.43 -11.93
CA ARG A 107 -0.67 3.82 -10.83
C ARG A 107 -1.30 3.77 -9.46
N LEU A 108 -2.59 4.07 -9.33
CA LEU A 108 -3.33 3.94 -8.08
C LEU A 108 -3.44 2.46 -7.69
N GLU A 109 -3.88 1.62 -8.63
CA GLU A 109 -4.02 0.17 -8.47
C GLU A 109 -2.68 -0.53 -8.13
N GLU A 110 -1.62 -0.20 -8.87
CA GLU A 110 -0.27 -0.77 -8.68
C GLU A 110 0.53 -0.10 -7.54
N GLY A 111 0.01 0.95 -6.90
CA GLY A 111 0.69 1.66 -5.81
C GLY A 111 1.97 2.40 -6.24
N ARG A 112 2.00 3.01 -7.43
CA ARG A 112 3.16 3.68 -8.05
C ARG A 112 3.02 5.21 -8.09
N PRO A 113 3.26 5.93 -6.97
CA PRO A 113 3.08 7.38 -6.92
C PRO A 113 4.11 8.18 -7.72
N ILE A 114 3.67 9.26 -8.36
CA ILE A 114 4.54 10.25 -9.03
C ILE A 114 4.89 11.43 -8.10
N ARG A 115 3.89 12.01 -7.40
CA ARG A 115 3.96 13.38 -6.86
C ARG A 115 4.21 13.47 -5.34
N MET A 116 5.04 12.59 -4.77
CA MET A 116 5.26 12.46 -3.31
C MET A 116 5.87 13.70 -2.60
N ARG A 117 6.28 14.74 -3.32
CA ARG A 117 6.67 16.05 -2.74
C ARG A 117 5.46 16.82 -2.18
N ASP A 118 4.29 16.61 -2.78
CA ASP A 118 3.07 17.37 -2.51
C ASP A 118 2.24 16.66 -1.43
N PRO A 119 2.03 17.25 -0.23
CA PRO A 119 1.47 16.54 0.92
C PRO A 119 0.10 15.90 0.66
N LEU A 120 -0.78 16.58 -0.08
CA LEU A 120 -2.09 16.06 -0.46
C LEU A 120 -2.00 14.79 -1.32
N PHE A 121 -1.08 14.76 -2.30
CA PHE A 121 -0.89 13.59 -3.16
C PHE A 121 -0.21 12.45 -2.41
N ALA A 122 0.72 12.77 -1.51
CA ALA A 122 1.34 11.78 -0.63
C ALA A 122 0.32 11.14 0.33
N ALA A 123 -0.63 11.93 0.86
CA ALA A 123 -1.73 11.43 1.68
C ALA A 123 -2.71 10.56 0.87
N LEU A 124 -3.17 11.03 -0.31
CA LEU A 124 -4.09 10.26 -1.15
C LEU A 124 -3.49 8.90 -1.55
N PHE A 125 -2.20 8.84 -1.89
CA PHE A 125 -1.51 7.58 -2.20
C PHE A 125 -1.30 6.65 -0.98
N GLN A 126 -1.32 7.17 0.25
CA GLN A 126 -1.32 6.33 1.47
C GLN A 126 -2.67 5.64 1.71
N HIS A 127 -3.76 6.17 1.14
CA HIS A 127 -5.11 5.61 1.18
C HIS A 127 -5.57 5.04 -0.17
N ALA A 128 -4.64 4.75 -1.10
CA ALA A 128 -4.95 4.21 -2.42
C ALA A 128 -5.66 2.84 -2.39
N ASP A 129 -5.60 2.12 -1.27
CA ASP A 129 -6.34 0.88 -1.02
C ASP A 129 -7.84 1.10 -0.70
N GLN A 130 -8.28 2.36 -0.58
CA GLN A 130 -9.64 2.78 -0.21
C GLN A 130 -10.31 3.67 -1.25
N VAL A 131 -9.62 4.00 -2.36
CA VAL A 131 -10.14 4.83 -3.46
C VAL A 131 -10.57 3.94 -4.62
N VAL A 132 -11.86 3.96 -4.95
CA VAL A 132 -12.40 3.37 -6.18
C VAL A 132 -12.38 4.45 -7.26
N LEU A 133 -11.63 4.21 -8.35
CA LEU A 133 -11.56 5.12 -9.50
C LEU A 133 -12.09 4.40 -10.75
N GLU A 134 -13.20 4.88 -11.28
CA GLU A 134 -13.78 4.45 -12.56
C GLU A 134 -13.76 5.60 -13.56
N TYR A 135 -13.61 5.28 -14.85
CA TYR A 135 -13.62 6.30 -15.90
C TYR A 135 -14.23 5.81 -17.21
N GLU A 136 -14.79 6.75 -17.95
CA GLU A 136 -15.36 6.59 -19.29
C GLU A 136 -14.66 7.58 -20.24
N THR A 137 -14.16 7.12 -21.38
CA THR A 137 -13.59 8.00 -22.40
C THR A 137 -14.70 8.62 -23.26
N THR A 138 -14.77 9.95 -23.32
CA THR A 138 -15.62 10.66 -24.28
C THR A 138 -14.86 10.90 -25.58
N ASP A 139 -15.49 11.45 -26.62
CA ASP A 139 -14.78 11.86 -27.84
C ASP A 139 -13.67 12.90 -27.53
N ARG A 140 -13.96 13.86 -26.64
CA ARG A 140 -13.08 15.00 -26.32
C ARG A 140 -12.22 14.84 -25.06
N GLY A 141 -12.36 13.75 -24.31
CA GLY A 141 -11.62 13.56 -23.07
C GLY A 141 -12.10 12.38 -22.24
N VAL A 142 -12.33 12.59 -20.94
CA VAL A 142 -12.65 11.55 -19.97
C VAL A 142 -13.64 12.08 -18.90
N ARG A 143 -14.65 11.27 -18.56
CA ARG A 143 -15.43 11.36 -17.31
C ARG A 143 -14.82 10.41 -16.28
N VAL A 144 -14.58 10.89 -15.05
CA VAL A 144 -14.02 10.10 -13.94
C VAL A 144 -14.95 10.17 -12.74
N ILE A 145 -15.17 9.03 -12.09
CA ILE A 145 -15.80 8.91 -10.78
C ILE A 145 -14.73 8.40 -9.81
N GLU A 146 -14.48 9.14 -8.74
CA GLU A 146 -13.58 8.77 -7.65
C GLU A 146 -14.38 8.73 -6.35
N THR A 147 -14.44 7.59 -5.67
CA THR A 147 -15.22 7.40 -4.43
C THR A 147 -14.47 6.61 -3.35
N ALA A 148 -14.93 6.71 -2.10
CA ALA A 148 -14.40 5.97 -0.96
C ALA A 148 -15.46 5.74 0.15
N GLU A 149 -15.28 4.69 0.96
CA GLU A 149 -16.11 4.46 2.17
C GLU A 149 -15.72 5.38 3.35
N ASP A 150 -14.44 5.74 3.48
CA ASP A 150 -13.92 6.54 4.59
C ASP A 150 -14.17 8.06 4.34
N PRO A 151 -14.93 8.76 5.21
CA PRO A 151 -15.17 10.20 5.07
C PRO A 151 -13.91 11.08 5.05
N PHE A 152 -12.78 10.62 5.59
CA PHE A 152 -11.50 11.30 5.44
C PHE A 152 -10.94 11.13 4.02
N VAL A 153 -11.01 9.92 3.45
CA VAL A 153 -10.58 9.65 2.06
C VAL A 153 -11.48 10.37 1.07
N VAL A 154 -12.79 10.47 1.33
CA VAL A 154 -13.70 11.35 0.57
C VAL A 154 -13.22 12.80 0.58
N LYS A 155 -12.79 13.34 1.73
CA LYS A 155 -12.20 14.70 1.80
C LYS A 155 -10.87 14.79 1.02
N LEU A 156 -10.03 13.75 1.03
CA LEU A 156 -8.81 13.70 0.22
C LEU A 156 -9.11 13.76 -1.28
N ILE A 157 -10.08 12.96 -1.76
CA ILE A 157 -10.56 12.95 -3.15
C ILE A 157 -11.13 14.34 -3.53
N GLN A 158 -12.03 14.89 -2.72
CA GLN A 158 -12.63 16.21 -2.98
C GLN A 158 -11.61 17.36 -2.96
N ALA A 159 -10.51 17.24 -2.20
CA ALA A 159 -9.41 18.21 -2.22
C ALA A 159 -8.49 17.99 -3.44
N HIS A 160 -8.18 16.75 -3.79
CA HIS A 160 -7.43 16.39 -5.00
C HIS A 160 -8.11 16.94 -6.26
N ALA A 161 -9.43 16.75 -6.39
CA ALA A 161 -10.22 17.25 -7.51
C ALA A 161 -10.15 18.78 -7.68
N ARG A 162 -10.04 19.55 -6.58
CA ARG A 162 -9.83 21.00 -6.62
C ARG A 162 -8.44 21.35 -7.15
N VAL A 163 -7.39 20.66 -6.71
CA VAL A 163 -6.01 20.90 -7.19
C VAL A 163 -5.84 20.51 -8.65
N VAL A 164 -6.47 19.43 -9.11
CA VAL A 164 -6.49 19.07 -10.55
C VAL A 164 -7.27 20.09 -11.37
N SER A 165 -8.28 20.75 -10.79
CA SER A 165 -8.92 21.92 -11.42
C SER A 165 -7.97 23.12 -11.47
N GLY A 166 -7.20 23.36 -10.40
CA GLY A 166 -6.09 24.32 -10.39
C GLY A 166 -5.01 24.05 -11.45
N PHE A 167 -4.72 22.78 -11.77
CA PHE A 167 -3.83 22.42 -12.88
C PHE A 167 -4.41 22.80 -14.25
N ALA A 168 -5.73 22.70 -14.46
CA ALA A 168 -6.37 23.20 -15.68
C ALA A 168 -6.44 24.75 -15.71
N GLU A 169 -6.66 25.39 -14.57
CA GLU A 169 -6.75 26.85 -14.45
C GLU A 169 -5.40 27.59 -14.56
N ARG A 170 -4.31 27.00 -14.06
CA ARG A 170 -3.00 27.67 -13.84
C ARG A 170 -1.78 26.87 -14.32
N GLY A 171 -1.98 25.64 -14.83
CA GLY A 171 -0.89 24.81 -15.34
C GLY A 171 0.28 24.67 -14.37
N PHE A 172 1.48 25.01 -14.86
CA PHE A 172 2.72 24.88 -14.09
C PHE A 172 2.78 25.70 -12.80
N ASP A 173 2.02 26.79 -12.64
CA ASP A 173 2.07 27.60 -11.42
C ASP A 173 1.43 26.88 -10.24
N GLU A 174 0.26 26.27 -10.43
CA GLU A 174 -0.33 25.37 -9.43
C GLU A 174 0.55 24.14 -9.20
N ALA A 175 1.12 23.57 -10.27
CA ALA A 175 1.96 22.37 -10.18
C ALA A 175 3.25 22.59 -9.36
N ARG A 176 3.69 23.84 -9.15
CA ARG A 176 4.82 24.21 -8.26
C ARG A 176 4.43 24.25 -6.79
N LEU A 177 3.17 24.51 -6.45
CA LEU A 177 2.68 24.60 -5.07
C LEU A 177 2.71 23.24 -4.36
N ASN A 178 2.66 23.28 -3.03
CA ASN A 178 2.35 22.15 -2.16
C ASN A 178 0.98 22.40 -1.54
N HIS A 179 0.11 21.40 -1.55
CA HIS A 179 -1.28 21.55 -1.15
C HIS A 179 -1.50 20.97 0.24
N ALA A 180 -2.31 21.67 1.03
CA ALA A 180 -2.68 21.21 2.37
C ALA A 180 -3.47 19.91 2.26
N VAL A 181 -3.10 18.92 3.07
CA VAL A 181 -4.01 17.82 3.39
C VAL A 181 -5.19 18.44 4.16
N PRO A 182 -6.45 18.17 3.78
CA PRO A 182 -7.61 18.50 4.60
C PRO A 182 -7.38 18.09 6.05
N ALA A 183 -7.74 18.95 6.99
CA ALA A 183 -7.73 18.55 8.38
C ALA A 183 -8.63 17.31 8.56
N ALA A 184 -8.16 16.35 9.35
CA ALA A 184 -8.98 15.22 9.83
C ALA A 184 -9.97 15.72 10.90
N GLU A 185 -10.76 16.73 10.57
CA GLU A 185 -11.91 17.16 11.35
C GLU A 185 -12.92 16.01 11.36
N ALA A 186 -13.11 15.44 12.55
CA ALA A 186 -13.99 14.32 12.81
C ALA A 186 -15.46 14.72 12.61
N THR A 187 -15.94 14.60 11.38
CA THR A 187 -17.35 14.69 11.02
C THR A 187 -17.96 13.30 11.18
N ALA A 188 -18.71 13.12 12.27
CA ALA A 188 -19.03 11.80 12.80
C ALA A 188 -20.07 11.00 11.99
N ALA A 189 -19.77 9.72 11.76
CA ALA A 189 -20.69 8.66 12.17
C ALA A 189 -20.33 8.28 13.62
N ALA A 190 -21.32 8.07 14.49
CA ALA A 190 -21.10 8.07 15.93
C ALA A 190 -20.79 6.69 16.53
N ASP A 191 -19.53 6.45 16.90
CA ASP A 191 -19.13 6.13 18.28
C ASP A 191 -17.60 6.34 18.43
N ARG A 192 -17.15 6.58 19.66
CA ARG A 192 -15.75 6.76 20.14
C ARG A 192 -15.12 8.15 20.02
N SER A 193 -14.97 8.78 21.18
CA SER A 193 -13.69 9.37 21.57
C SER A 193 -12.55 8.38 21.32
N GLN A 194 -11.40 8.83 20.80
CA GLN A 194 -10.21 7.99 20.60
C GLN A 194 -10.02 7.04 21.79
N LEU A 195 -9.90 5.74 21.50
CA LEU A 195 -9.77 4.71 22.53
C LEU A 195 -8.61 5.05 23.46
N ASP A 196 -8.83 4.98 24.77
CA ASP A 196 -7.77 5.26 25.73
C ASP A 196 -6.67 4.19 25.64
N GLU A 197 -5.46 4.52 26.12
CA GLU A 197 -4.29 3.64 26.02
C GLU A 197 -4.52 2.28 26.71
N THR A 198 -5.34 2.20 27.76
CA THR A 198 -5.71 0.95 28.43
C THR A 198 -6.58 0.08 27.54
N THR A 199 -7.56 0.69 26.86
CA THR A 199 -8.46 0.02 25.93
C THR A 199 -7.73 -0.42 24.65
N ILE A 200 -6.82 0.39 24.12
CA ILE A 200 -5.92 -0.02 23.03
C ILE A 200 -5.05 -1.21 23.49
N ALA A 201 -4.41 -1.11 24.65
CA ALA A 201 -3.57 -2.20 25.18
C ALA A 201 -4.37 -3.47 25.54
N ALA A 202 -5.67 -3.37 25.81
CA ALA A 202 -6.57 -4.51 25.94
C ALA A 202 -6.85 -5.16 24.58
N LEU A 203 -7.32 -4.39 23.60
CA LEU A 203 -7.55 -4.85 22.22
C LEU A 203 -6.31 -5.50 21.60
N GLN A 204 -5.14 -4.89 21.75
CA GLN A 204 -3.88 -5.41 21.23
C GLN A 204 -3.57 -6.81 21.76
N ARG A 205 -3.72 -7.05 23.07
CA ARG A 205 -3.56 -8.39 23.67
C ARG A 205 -4.62 -9.36 23.14
N THR A 206 -5.86 -8.90 22.96
CA THR A 206 -6.90 -9.74 22.34
C THR A 206 -6.56 -10.12 20.90
N TYR A 207 -6.01 -9.21 20.09
CA TYR A 207 -5.55 -9.53 18.73
C TYR A 207 -4.39 -10.55 18.73
N VAL A 208 -3.44 -10.45 19.66
CA VAL A 208 -2.40 -11.48 19.83
C VAL A 208 -3.03 -12.85 20.05
N GLN A 209 -4.03 -12.97 20.95
CA GLN A 209 -4.72 -14.25 21.16
C GLN A 209 -5.51 -14.73 19.93
N ILE A 210 -6.11 -13.81 19.15
CA ILE A 210 -6.82 -14.15 17.90
C ILE A 210 -5.84 -14.69 16.86
N ASP A 211 -4.73 -13.99 16.58
CA ASP A 211 -3.73 -14.43 15.61
C ASP A 211 -3.09 -15.78 16.05
N ARG A 212 -2.83 -15.97 17.35
CA ARG A 212 -2.36 -17.24 17.91
C ARG A 212 -3.29 -18.42 17.63
N ALA A 213 -4.61 -18.20 17.62
CA ALA A 213 -5.61 -19.22 17.29
C ALA A 213 -5.87 -19.37 15.78
N PHE A 214 -5.84 -18.26 15.03
CA PHE A 214 -6.15 -18.21 13.60
C PHE A 214 -5.02 -18.77 12.73
N ILE A 215 -3.78 -18.36 12.97
CA ILE A 215 -2.63 -18.71 12.13
C ILE A 215 -2.41 -20.23 12.03
N PRO A 216 -2.60 -21.05 13.09
CA PRO A 216 -2.59 -22.51 12.98
C PRO A 216 -3.74 -23.07 12.15
N ALA A 217 -4.96 -22.52 12.26
CA ALA A 217 -6.11 -22.98 11.48
C ALA A 217 -5.87 -22.76 9.97
N LEU A 218 -5.36 -21.58 9.60
CA LEU A 218 -4.99 -21.25 8.23
C LEU A 218 -3.83 -22.11 7.69
N ALA A 219 -2.81 -22.35 8.51
CA ALA A 219 -1.58 -23.02 8.05
C ALA A 219 -1.62 -24.56 8.13
N LEU A 220 -2.56 -25.16 8.85
CA LEU A 220 -2.74 -26.62 8.89
C LEU A 220 -3.66 -27.12 7.77
N THR A 221 -4.61 -26.29 7.35
CA THR A 221 -5.49 -26.55 6.19
C THR A 221 -4.70 -26.53 4.88
N ASP A 222 -3.86 -25.51 4.66
CA ASP A 222 -2.85 -25.44 3.57
C ASP A 222 -2.01 -26.74 3.49
N ARG A 223 -1.52 -27.21 4.64
CA ARG A 223 -0.70 -28.42 4.78
C ARG A 223 -1.47 -29.74 4.64
N GLN A 224 -2.77 -29.71 4.37
CA GLN A 224 -3.64 -30.88 4.21
C GLN A 224 -3.59 -31.82 5.43
N GLN A 225 -3.71 -31.27 6.65
CA GLN A 225 -3.67 -32.03 7.90
C GLN A 225 -5.04 -32.02 8.60
N PRO A 226 -5.94 -33.01 8.39
CA PRO A 226 -7.33 -32.93 8.85
C PRO A 226 -7.48 -32.74 10.37
N GLU A 227 -7.02 -33.69 11.20
CA GLU A 227 -7.16 -33.62 12.66
C GLU A 227 -6.49 -32.37 13.29
N PRO A 228 -5.25 -31.99 12.92
CA PRO A 228 -4.65 -30.74 13.39
C PRO A 228 -5.44 -29.48 12.96
N SER A 229 -5.98 -29.46 11.74
CA SER A 229 -6.80 -28.34 11.23
C SER A 229 -8.11 -28.23 12.00
N ARG A 230 -8.84 -29.33 12.11
CA ARG A 230 -10.09 -29.45 12.88
C ARG A 230 -9.90 -28.94 14.31
N GLY A 231 -8.85 -29.44 14.97
CA GLY A 231 -8.48 -29.03 16.32
C GLY A 231 -8.08 -27.56 16.45
N ALA A 232 -7.52 -26.93 15.40
CA ALA A 232 -7.17 -25.51 15.39
C ALA A 232 -8.40 -24.61 15.13
N ILE A 233 -9.25 -24.96 14.17
CA ILE A 233 -10.50 -24.25 13.87
C ILE A 233 -11.42 -24.24 15.10
N LEU A 234 -11.55 -25.37 15.81
CA LEU A 234 -12.28 -25.46 17.07
C LEU A 234 -11.70 -24.55 18.18
N ARG A 235 -10.39 -24.28 18.21
CA ARG A 235 -9.79 -23.30 19.13
C ARG A 235 -10.16 -21.86 18.74
N LEU A 236 -10.14 -21.54 17.44
CA LEU A 236 -10.53 -20.23 16.92
C LEU A 236 -12.01 -19.92 17.21
N GLN A 237 -12.92 -20.87 16.92
CA GLN A 237 -14.34 -20.75 17.28
C GLN A 237 -14.54 -20.54 18.79
N LYS A 238 -13.90 -21.35 19.63
CA LYS A 238 -14.01 -21.23 21.09
C LYS A 238 -13.54 -19.87 21.59
N LEU A 239 -12.47 -19.32 21.02
CA LEU A 239 -11.99 -17.98 21.35
C LEU A 239 -13.00 -16.91 20.90
N ALA A 240 -13.49 -16.96 19.66
CA ALA A 240 -14.43 -15.97 19.15
C ALA A 240 -15.76 -15.95 19.94
N ASN A 241 -16.27 -17.13 20.31
CA ASN A 241 -17.48 -17.27 21.15
C ASN A 241 -17.24 -16.74 22.58
N ALA A 242 -16.03 -16.93 23.13
CA ALA A 242 -15.66 -16.34 24.42
C ALA A 242 -15.58 -14.81 24.33
N LEU A 243 -14.95 -14.24 23.29
CA LEU A 243 -14.88 -12.80 23.06
C LEU A 243 -16.25 -12.16 22.81
N GLN A 244 -17.19 -12.89 22.21
CA GLN A 244 -18.59 -12.46 22.08
C GLN A 244 -19.29 -12.32 23.45
N SER A 245 -18.88 -13.13 24.44
CA SER A 245 -19.45 -13.14 25.80
C SER A 245 -18.71 -12.21 26.77
N THR A 246 -17.40 -12.05 26.59
CA THR A 246 -16.51 -11.21 27.39
C THR A 246 -15.63 -10.37 26.46
N SER A 247 -16.26 -9.42 25.78
CA SER A 247 -15.55 -8.46 24.92
C SER A 247 -14.63 -7.53 25.74
N PRO A 248 -13.56 -6.97 25.15
CA PRO A 248 -12.71 -6.00 25.84
C PRO A 248 -13.49 -4.76 26.30
N ALA A 249 -12.94 -4.02 27.26
CA ALA A 249 -13.60 -2.83 27.82
C ALA A 249 -14.01 -1.84 26.71
N GLY A 250 -15.25 -1.33 26.79
CA GLY A 250 -15.82 -0.43 25.79
C GLY A 250 -16.15 -1.06 24.42
N MET A 251 -15.92 -2.36 24.21
CA MET A 251 -16.14 -3.01 22.89
C MET A 251 -17.51 -3.66 22.70
N ALA A 252 -18.25 -3.92 23.77
CA ALA A 252 -19.49 -4.73 23.73
C ALA A 252 -20.52 -4.21 22.72
N ASP A 253 -20.71 -2.89 22.63
CA ASP A 253 -21.71 -2.25 21.76
C ASP A 253 -21.14 -1.80 20.39
N SER A 254 -19.86 -2.10 20.11
CA SER A 254 -19.17 -1.54 18.94
C SER A 254 -19.38 -2.39 17.69
N ALA A 255 -20.11 -1.85 16.71
CA ALA A 255 -20.40 -2.52 15.45
C ALA A 255 -19.14 -3.05 14.75
N ALA A 256 -18.06 -2.26 14.67
CA ALA A 256 -16.80 -2.69 14.05
C ALA A 256 -16.11 -3.83 14.84
N TRP A 257 -16.23 -3.87 16.16
CA TRP A 257 -15.74 -5.00 16.96
C TRP A 257 -16.57 -6.27 16.71
N LEU A 258 -17.90 -6.14 16.77
CA LEU A 258 -18.84 -7.25 16.59
C LEU A 258 -18.75 -7.87 15.18
N GLN A 259 -18.71 -7.05 14.13
CA GLN A 259 -18.61 -7.52 12.73
C GLN A 259 -17.35 -8.37 12.48
N GLY A 260 -16.20 -8.01 13.07
CA GLY A 260 -14.99 -8.81 12.92
C GLY A 260 -15.01 -10.10 13.76
N LEU A 261 -15.76 -10.15 14.87
CA LEU A 261 -16.01 -11.41 15.57
C LEU A 261 -16.96 -12.33 14.79
N GLU A 262 -18.01 -11.76 14.19
CA GLU A 262 -18.97 -12.47 13.32
C GLU A 262 -18.25 -13.09 12.10
N GLU A 263 -17.39 -12.32 11.43
CA GLU A 263 -16.57 -12.78 10.29
C GLU A 263 -15.57 -13.89 10.67
N ILE A 264 -15.09 -13.94 11.92
CA ILE A 264 -14.29 -15.07 12.42
C ILE A 264 -15.18 -16.29 12.70
N GLN A 265 -16.35 -16.08 13.32
CA GLN A 265 -17.27 -17.16 13.70
C GLN A 265 -17.87 -17.87 12.47
N SER A 266 -18.35 -17.11 11.49
CA SER A 266 -18.93 -17.63 10.25
C SER A 266 -17.92 -18.45 9.46
N ARG A 267 -16.73 -17.88 9.21
CA ARG A 267 -15.66 -18.53 8.45
C ARG A 267 -15.09 -19.75 9.16
N ALA A 268 -14.95 -19.70 10.47
CA ALA A 268 -14.50 -20.86 11.23
C ALA A 268 -15.58 -21.96 11.32
N ALA A 269 -16.87 -21.64 11.17
CA ALA A 269 -17.94 -22.63 11.06
C ALA A 269 -17.94 -23.32 9.68
N GLU A 270 -17.90 -22.57 8.58
CA GLU A 270 -17.87 -23.16 7.23
C GLU A 270 -16.56 -23.93 7.00
N ALA A 271 -15.40 -23.39 7.42
CA ALA A 271 -14.13 -24.11 7.33
C ALA A 271 -14.09 -25.38 8.19
N LEU A 272 -14.82 -25.45 9.32
CA LEU A 272 -14.93 -26.69 10.10
C LEU A 272 -15.72 -27.75 9.33
N GLN A 273 -16.84 -27.38 8.72
CA GLN A 273 -17.64 -28.27 7.89
C GLN A 273 -16.82 -28.78 6.69
N LEU A 274 -16.12 -27.88 5.98
CA LEU A 274 -15.23 -28.24 4.88
C LEU A 274 -14.10 -29.19 5.32
N VAL A 275 -13.55 -29.04 6.53
CA VAL A 275 -12.56 -30.01 7.06
C VAL A 275 -13.19 -31.37 7.39
N ASP A 276 -14.39 -31.40 7.94
CA ASP A 276 -15.12 -32.64 8.27
C ASP A 276 -15.57 -33.39 7.00
N ASP A 277 -15.86 -32.67 5.91
CA ASP A 277 -16.11 -33.20 4.56
C ASP A 277 -14.82 -33.54 3.77
N GLY A 278 -13.63 -33.29 4.35
CA GLY A 278 -12.32 -33.58 3.74
C GLY A 278 -11.81 -32.56 2.73
N GLN A 279 -12.52 -31.45 2.52
CA GLN A 279 -12.20 -30.35 1.61
C GLN A 279 -11.18 -29.38 2.22
N LEU A 280 -9.99 -29.88 2.55
CA LEU A 280 -8.94 -29.16 3.28
C LEU A 280 -8.40 -27.92 2.53
N LYS A 281 -8.40 -27.92 1.20
CA LYS A 281 -7.97 -26.78 0.38
C LYS A 281 -9.02 -25.67 0.39
N GLU A 282 -10.29 -26.03 0.24
CA GLU A 282 -11.43 -25.13 0.27
C GLU A 282 -11.57 -24.51 1.66
N ALA A 283 -11.35 -25.28 2.73
CA ALA A 283 -11.26 -24.78 4.09
C ALA A 283 -10.14 -23.74 4.28
N HIS A 284 -8.97 -23.93 3.65
CA HIS A 284 -7.90 -22.92 3.65
C HIS A 284 -8.33 -21.64 2.92
N GLU A 285 -8.86 -21.77 1.71
CA GLU A 285 -9.30 -20.65 0.88
C GLU A 285 -10.45 -19.86 1.54
N HIS A 286 -11.34 -20.53 2.27
CA HIS A 286 -12.40 -19.89 3.06
C HIS A 286 -11.85 -19.12 4.29
N LEU A 287 -10.73 -19.56 4.87
CA LEU A 287 -10.07 -18.92 6.02
C LEU A 287 -9.15 -17.74 5.64
N GLU A 288 -8.60 -17.68 4.40
CA GLU A 288 -7.70 -16.59 3.98
C GLU A 288 -8.22 -15.17 4.31
N PRO A 289 -9.52 -14.81 4.08
CA PRO A 289 -10.00 -13.44 4.25
C PRO A 289 -10.06 -12.94 5.70
N ILE A 290 -10.01 -13.81 6.72
CA ILE A 290 -9.96 -13.40 8.14
C ILE A 290 -8.76 -12.46 8.38
N ARG A 291 -7.62 -12.70 7.72
CA ARG A 291 -6.44 -11.83 7.79
C ARG A 291 -6.77 -10.39 7.35
N GLY A 292 -7.50 -10.22 6.25
CA GLY A 292 -7.92 -8.92 5.74
C GLY A 292 -8.98 -8.24 6.61
N ALA A 293 -9.96 -9.01 7.10
CA ALA A 293 -10.98 -8.52 8.01
C ALA A 293 -10.38 -7.98 9.32
N LEU A 294 -9.42 -8.69 9.90
CA LEU A 294 -8.68 -8.25 11.09
C LEU A 294 -7.89 -6.95 10.86
N VAL A 295 -7.28 -6.78 9.68
CA VAL A 295 -6.59 -5.53 9.31
C VAL A 295 -7.60 -4.37 9.13
N LYS A 296 -8.73 -4.58 8.42
CA LYS A 296 -9.78 -3.55 8.29
C LYS A 296 -10.31 -3.15 9.67
N GLN A 297 -10.63 -4.12 10.52
CA GLN A 297 -11.09 -3.90 11.88
C GLN A 297 -10.09 -3.09 12.72
N ARG A 298 -8.81 -3.48 12.74
CA ARG A 298 -7.77 -2.75 13.49
C ARG A 298 -7.58 -1.32 13.01
N LYS A 299 -7.59 -1.08 11.69
CA LYS A 299 -7.60 0.27 11.09
C LYS A 299 -8.81 1.08 11.58
N THR A 300 -10.03 0.54 11.45
CA THR A 300 -11.28 1.20 11.87
C THR A 300 -11.31 1.50 13.38
N LEU A 301 -10.73 0.64 14.22
CA LEU A 301 -10.63 0.86 15.67
C LEU A 301 -9.44 1.74 16.10
N GLY A 302 -8.57 2.16 15.17
CA GLY A 302 -7.37 2.95 15.47
C GLY A 302 -6.30 2.18 16.25
N VAL A 303 -6.28 0.85 16.17
CA VAL A 303 -5.37 -0.02 16.96
C VAL A 303 -4.08 -0.29 16.18
N PRO A 304 -2.92 0.27 16.56
CA PRO A 304 -1.66 -0.02 15.89
C PRO A 304 -1.17 -1.44 16.22
N TYR A 305 -0.77 -2.21 15.20
CA TYR A 305 -0.45 -3.63 15.36
C TYR A 305 0.67 -4.13 14.41
N PRO A 306 1.70 -4.85 14.89
CA PRO A 306 2.87 -5.21 14.08
C PRO A 306 2.59 -6.13 12.88
N LEU A 307 1.66 -7.09 13.01
CA LEU A 307 1.39 -8.08 11.96
C LEU A 307 0.70 -7.45 10.72
N ASP A 308 0.16 -6.25 10.84
CA ASP A 308 -0.45 -5.53 9.70
C ASP A 308 0.60 -5.18 8.64
N ALA A 309 1.88 -5.02 9.02
CA ALA A 309 2.98 -4.88 8.07
C ALA A 309 3.26 -6.19 7.29
N LEU A 310 3.13 -7.35 7.96
CA LEU A 310 3.26 -8.66 7.31
C LEU A 310 2.08 -8.96 6.38
N ALA A 311 0.87 -8.56 6.75
CA ALA A 311 -0.30 -8.62 5.86
C ALA A 311 -0.10 -7.72 4.63
N ALA A 312 0.26 -6.45 4.82
CA ALA A 312 0.53 -5.53 3.72
C ALA A 312 1.64 -6.02 2.77
N PHE A 313 2.68 -6.69 3.28
CA PHE A 313 3.69 -7.34 2.44
C PHE A 313 3.14 -8.57 1.71
N HIS A 314 2.36 -9.43 2.39
CA HIS A 314 1.71 -10.58 1.76
C HIS A 314 0.91 -10.17 0.52
N ASP A 315 0.09 -9.14 0.66
CA ASP A 315 -0.86 -8.75 -0.38
C ASP A 315 -0.16 -8.09 -1.59
N ARG A 316 1.09 -7.61 -1.42
CA ARG A 316 1.98 -7.18 -2.52
C ARG A 316 2.89 -8.31 -3.05
N MET A 317 3.20 -9.35 -2.26
CA MET A 317 3.96 -10.51 -2.74
C MET A 317 3.08 -11.50 -3.51
N GLU A 318 1.79 -11.58 -3.20
CA GLU A 318 0.89 -12.58 -3.76
C GLU A 318 0.71 -12.48 -5.30
N PRO A 319 0.55 -11.28 -5.90
CA PRO A 319 0.57 -11.10 -7.37
C PRO A 319 1.88 -11.54 -8.05
N ILE A 320 2.97 -11.69 -7.30
CA ILE A 320 4.25 -12.25 -7.79
C ILE A 320 4.21 -13.79 -7.71
N VAL A 321 3.76 -14.32 -6.57
CA VAL A 321 3.81 -15.75 -6.24
C VAL A 321 2.74 -16.57 -6.96
N LYS A 322 1.45 -16.19 -6.89
CA LYS A 322 0.34 -17.02 -7.40
C LYS A 322 0.49 -17.30 -8.92
N PRO A 323 0.78 -16.32 -9.80
CA PRO A 323 1.01 -16.58 -11.22
C PRO A 323 2.26 -17.41 -11.52
N ALA A 324 3.37 -17.19 -10.79
CA ALA A 324 4.60 -17.95 -10.98
C ALA A 324 4.43 -19.42 -10.58
N ALA A 325 3.69 -19.68 -9.49
CA ALA A 325 3.38 -21.03 -9.03
C ALA A 325 2.44 -21.77 -9.99
N ALA A 326 1.44 -21.09 -10.56
CA ALA A 326 0.52 -21.65 -11.54
C ALA A 326 1.23 -22.04 -12.85
N ALA A 327 1.99 -21.11 -13.44
CA ALA A 327 2.72 -21.37 -14.68
C ALA A 327 3.77 -22.50 -14.50
N LEU A 328 4.49 -22.54 -13.37
CA LEU A 328 5.39 -23.66 -13.05
C LEU A 328 4.68 -25.02 -12.89
N ALA A 329 3.39 -25.04 -12.53
CA ALA A 329 2.61 -26.26 -12.40
C ALA A 329 2.02 -26.72 -13.74
N ALA A 330 1.68 -25.79 -14.63
CA ALA A 330 1.24 -26.08 -16.00
C ALA A 330 2.39 -26.51 -16.93
N GLY A 331 3.64 -26.17 -16.59
CA GLY A 331 4.81 -26.35 -17.47
C GLY A 331 5.07 -25.16 -18.40
N ASP A 332 4.32 -24.07 -18.21
CA ASP A 332 4.45 -22.82 -18.96
C ASP A 332 5.74 -22.06 -18.64
N VAL A 333 6.02 -21.03 -19.43
CA VAL A 333 7.16 -20.12 -19.28
C VAL A 333 6.66 -18.68 -19.41
N TYR A 334 7.13 -17.79 -18.54
CA TYR A 334 6.77 -16.36 -18.57
C TYR A 334 7.16 -15.71 -19.91
N ASP A 335 6.21 -14.99 -20.50
CA ASP A 335 6.46 -14.08 -21.63
C ASP A 335 7.04 -12.74 -21.14
N ALA A 336 7.43 -11.88 -22.09
CA ALA A 336 7.99 -10.56 -21.78
C ALA A 336 7.01 -9.69 -20.95
N ALA A 337 5.70 -9.86 -21.13
CA ALA A 337 4.69 -9.13 -20.38
C ALA A 337 4.55 -9.63 -18.94
N ALA A 338 4.65 -10.95 -18.70
CA ALA A 338 4.67 -11.55 -17.36
C ALA A 338 5.94 -11.16 -16.59
N ILE A 339 7.11 -11.16 -17.25
CA ILE A 339 8.35 -10.63 -16.68
C ILE A 339 8.17 -9.17 -16.29
N GLN A 340 7.60 -8.33 -17.17
CA GLN A 340 7.42 -6.92 -16.87
C GLN A 340 6.39 -6.66 -15.75
N ARG A 341 5.27 -7.39 -15.70
CA ARG A 341 4.34 -7.37 -14.56
C ARG A 341 5.03 -7.76 -13.26
N CYS A 342 5.89 -8.78 -13.29
CA CYS A 342 6.67 -9.23 -12.13
C CYS A 342 7.65 -8.14 -11.64
N ARG A 343 8.31 -7.39 -12.54
CA ARG A 343 9.12 -6.22 -12.18
C ARG A 343 8.30 -5.12 -11.51
N THR A 344 7.13 -4.79 -12.04
CA THR A 344 6.22 -3.79 -11.45
C THR A 344 5.80 -4.18 -10.04
N GLN A 345 5.35 -5.41 -9.84
CA GLN A 345 4.89 -5.89 -8.53
C GLN A 345 6.03 -6.00 -7.51
N LEU A 346 7.26 -6.37 -7.92
CA LEU A 346 8.41 -6.42 -7.03
C LEU A 346 8.75 -5.05 -6.40
N ALA A 347 8.52 -3.93 -7.11
CA ALA A 347 8.73 -2.60 -6.54
C ALA A 347 7.76 -2.32 -5.37
N ALA A 348 6.48 -2.70 -5.51
CA ALA A 348 5.49 -2.57 -4.44
C ALA A 348 5.78 -3.53 -3.28
N ALA A 349 6.22 -4.76 -3.57
CA ALA A 349 6.63 -5.73 -2.56
C ALA A 349 7.83 -5.25 -1.72
N TRP A 350 8.85 -4.63 -2.34
CA TRP A 350 9.96 -4.01 -1.61
C TRP A 350 9.49 -2.87 -0.69
N ALA A 351 8.63 -1.97 -1.18
CA ALA A 351 8.13 -0.86 -0.36
C ALA A 351 7.31 -1.34 0.86
N ALA A 352 6.57 -2.44 0.73
CA ALA A 352 5.91 -3.09 1.86
C ALA A 352 6.90 -3.83 2.78
N TRP A 353 7.98 -4.40 2.22
CA TRP A 353 9.01 -5.07 2.99
C TRP A 353 9.85 -4.13 3.85
N ASP A 354 10.21 -2.94 3.35
CA ASP A 354 10.86 -1.88 4.13
C ASP A 354 10.07 -1.54 5.41
N LYS A 355 8.74 -1.65 5.35
CA LYS A 355 7.85 -1.48 6.51
C LYS A 355 7.90 -2.66 7.48
N VAL A 356 8.10 -3.89 7.01
CA VAL A 356 8.34 -5.06 7.88
C VAL A 356 9.69 -4.93 8.58
N GLU A 357 10.77 -4.60 7.86
CA GLU A 357 12.11 -4.45 8.45
C GLU A 357 12.20 -3.34 9.51
N SER A 358 11.40 -2.28 9.35
CA SER A 358 11.29 -1.17 10.32
C SER A 358 10.24 -1.39 11.42
N THR A 359 9.54 -2.54 11.43
CA THR A 359 8.53 -2.87 12.45
C THR A 359 9.14 -3.63 13.62
N LYS A 360 8.95 -3.12 14.85
CA LYS A 360 9.39 -3.79 16.07
C LYS A 360 8.44 -4.93 16.45
N PHE A 361 8.82 -6.16 16.14
CA PHE A 361 8.23 -7.36 16.73
C PHE A 361 8.74 -7.53 18.16
N ASP A 362 8.06 -6.88 19.12
CA ASP A 362 8.43 -6.91 20.53
C ASP A 362 7.97 -8.20 21.21
N SER A 363 8.91 -8.94 21.80
CA SER A 363 8.67 -10.27 22.37
C SER A 363 7.74 -10.29 23.58
N ASN A 364 7.71 -9.21 24.37
CA ASN A 364 6.86 -9.14 25.57
C ASN A 364 5.42 -8.81 25.16
N TYR A 365 5.27 -7.92 24.18
CA TYR A 365 4.00 -7.49 23.63
C TYR A 365 3.32 -8.56 22.75
N LEU A 366 4.09 -9.31 21.96
CA LEU A 366 3.60 -10.40 21.10
C LEU A 366 3.67 -11.80 21.76
N GLU A 367 3.99 -11.86 23.07
CA GLU A 367 4.07 -13.10 23.86
C GLU A 367 4.96 -14.20 23.22
N LEU A 368 6.14 -13.79 22.71
CA LEU A 368 7.07 -14.64 21.95
C LEU A 368 8.10 -15.32 22.85
N THR A 369 8.33 -16.61 22.63
CA THR A 369 9.51 -17.30 23.16
C THR A 369 10.80 -16.83 22.45
N PRO A 370 11.99 -16.98 23.08
CA PRO A 370 13.26 -16.66 22.42
C PRO A 370 13.51 -17.41 21.09
N GLN A 371 12.96 -18.62 20.95
CA GLN A 371 13.03 -19.39 19.71
C GLN A 371 12.14 -18.79 18.60
N GLN A 372 10.95 -18.29 18.95
CA GLN A 372 10.08 -17.56 18.01
C GLN A 372 10.72 -16.24 17.60
N GLN A 373 11.31 -15.49 18.53
CA GLN A 373 12.03 -14.25 18.25
C GLN A 373 13.16 -14.48 17.23
N LEU A 374 14.05 -15.45 17.49
CA LEU A 374 15.14 -15.81 16.57
C LEU A 374 14.62 -16.27 15.19
N ARG A 375 13.49 -16.98 15.14
CA ARG A 375 12.87 -17.44 13.89
C ARG A 375 12.32 -16.30 13.04
N ILE A 376 11.80 -15.24 13.66
CA ILE A 376 11.38 -14.00 12.98
C ILE A 376 12.61 -13.27 12.42
N GLU A 377 13.65 -13.09 13.24
CA GLU A 377 14.89 -12.41 12.84
C GLU A 377 15.59 -13.11 11.66
N LEU A 378 15.73 -14.44 11.71
CA LEU A 378 16.27 -15.23 10.59
C LEU A 378 15.35 -15.19 9.36
N GLY A 379 14.03 -15.30 9.56
CA GLY A 379 13.06 -15.21 8.47
C GLY A 379 13.12 -13.87 7.73
N ILE A 380 13.32 -12.76 8.44
CA ILE A 380 13.50 -11.41 7.85
C ILE A 380 14.74 -11.37 6.96
N ILE A 381 15.83 -12.04 7.33
CA ILE A 381 17.04 -12.18 6.50
C ILE A 381 16.77 -13.06 5.25
N ASP A 382 15.96 -14.10 5.39
CA ASP A 382 15.65 -15.04 4.30
C ASP A 382 14.67 -14.46 3.27
N VAL A 383 13.63 -13.72 3.68
CA VAL A 383 12.77 -12.96 2.74
C VAL A 383 13.58 -11.89 2.00
N ASN A 384 14.45 -11.18 2.72
CA ASN A 384 15.43 -10.26 2.13
C ASN A 384 16.25 -10.92 1.02
N ARG A 385 16.75 -12.13 1.27
CA ARG A 385 17.53 -12.91 0.29
C ARG A 385 16.66 -13.30 -0.90
N ALA A 386 15.42 -13.74 -0.67
CA ALA A 386 14.49 -14.13 -1.73
C ALA A 386 14.12 -12.95 -2.66
N LEU A 387 13.80 -11.77 -2.10
CA LEU A 387 13.53 -10.55 -2.86
C LEU A 387 14.76 -10.10 -3.69
N LYS A 388 15.97 -10.21 -3.12
CA LYS A 388 17.23 -9.92 -3.83
C LYS A 388 17.53 -10.93 -4.94
N VAL A 389 17.25 -12.21 -4.73
CA VAL A 389 17.38 -13.25 -5.77
C VAL A 389 16.40 -13.00 -6.92
N LEU A 390 15.13 -12.66 -6.63
CA LEU A 390 14.15 -12.34 -7.67
C LEU A 390 14.55 -11.09 -8.47
N ALA A 391 15.05 -10.03 -7.81
CA ALA A 391 15.55 -8.85 -8.50
C ALA A 391 16.64 -9.21 -9.52
N VAL A 392 17.64 -10.01 -9.11
CA VAL A 392 18.72 -10.47 -10.00
C VAL A 392 18.19 -11.32 -11.15
N GLN A 393 17.20 -12.21 -10.93
CA GLN A 393 16.62 -12.99 -12.02
C GLN A 393 15.79 -12.13 -12.99
N LEU A 394 15.09 -11.11 -12.52
CA LEU A 394 14.34 -10.19 -13.38
C LEU A 394 15.22 -9.25 -14.22
N GLU A 395 16.49 -9.08 -13.85
CA GLU A 395 17.49 -8.33 -14.62
C GLU A 395 18.31 -9.23 -15.56
N HIS A 396 18.75 -10.41 -15.10
CA HIS A 396 19.79 -11.23 -15.74
C HIS A 396 19.42 -12.71 -15.96
N GLY A 397 18.31 -13.18 -15.41
CA GLY A 397 17.89 -14.57 -15.46
C GLY A 397 16.99 -14.90 -16.65
N ASP A 398 16.81 -16.19 -16.91
CA ASP A 398 15.77 -16.65 -17.84
C ASP A 398 14.37 -16.61 -17.17
N ALA A 399 13.34 -16.82 -17.99
CA ALA A 399 11.95 -16.79 -17.55
C ALA A 399 11.61 -17.90 -16.52
N GLN A 400 12.18 -19.10 -16.64
CA GLN A 400 11.94 -20.19 -15.70
C GLN A 400 12.68 -19.97 -14.38
N ALA A 401 13.91 -19.45 -14.42
CA ALA A 401 14.65 -19.03 -13.23
C ALA A 401 13.95 -17.88 -12.49
N THR A 402 13.41 -16.91 -13.24
CA THR A 402 12.53 -15.84 -12.72
C THR A 402 11.30 -16.41 -12.00
N MET A 403 10.58 -17.35 -12.63
CA MET A 403 9.41 -17.99 -12.02
C MET A 403 9.75 -18.77 -10.74
N ARG A 404 10.89 -19.48 -10.72
CA ARG A 404 11.38 -20.20 -9.53
C ARG A 404 11.71 -19.23 -8.39
N ALA A 405 12.36 -18.10 -8.68
CA ALA A 405 12.65 -17.06 -7.69
C ALA A 405 11.36 -16.38 -7.18
N ALA A 406 10.39 -16.13 -8.05
CA ALA A 406 9.10 -15.53 -7.70
C ALA A 406 8.28 -16.44 -6.78
N LYS A 407 8.16 -17.74 -7.11
CA LYS A 407 7.58 -18.76 -6.22
C LYS A 407 8.36 -18.87 -4.89
N GLY A 408 9.68 -18.67 -4.94
CA GLY A 408 10.59 -18.70 -3.79
C GLY A 408 10.40 -17.61 -2.74
N LEU A 409 9.56 -16.59 -2.98
CA LEU A 409 9.26 -15.56 -1.97
C LEU A 409 8.38 -16.09 -0.82
N LYS A 410 7.36 -16.93 -1.11
CA LYS A 410 6.34 -17.33 -0.13
C LYS A 410 6.88 -18.18 1.04
N PRO A 411 7.81 -19.14 0.87
CA PRO A 411 8.30 -19.97 1.98
C PRO A 411 8.92 -19.20 3.17
N PRO A 412 9.90 -18.29 3.00
CA PRO A 412 10.45 -17.56 4.14
C PRO A 412 9.44 -16.58 4.75
N PHE A 413 8.49 -16.02 3.98
CA PHE A 413 7.38 -15.25 4.54
C PHE A 413 6.48 -16.11 5.43
N ALA A 414 6.07 -17.29 4.94
CA ALA A 414 5.24 -18.23 5.68
C ALA A 414 5.95 -18.73 6.95
N GLN A 415 7.28 -18.85 6.93
CA GLN A 415 8.08 -19.12 8.13
C GLN A 415 7.90 -18.05 9.20
N ILE A 416 8.02 -16.75 8.85
CA ILE A 416 7.75 -15.64 9.77
C ILE A 416 6.30 -15.68 10.25
N TYR A 417 5.33 -15.68 9.32
CA TYR A 417 3.91 -15.53 9.65
C TYR A 417 3.41 -16.66 10.57
N THR A 418 3.80 -17.91 10.30
CA THR A 418 3.45 -19.04 11.19
C THR A 418 4.10 -18.98 12.57
N THR A 419 5.14 -18.18 12.79
CA THR A 419 5.81 -18.09 14.10
C THR A 419 4.91 -17.51 15.20
N PHE A 420 3.88 -16.76 14.82
CA PHE A 420 2.90 -16.15 15.74
C PHE A 420 1.72 -17.08 16.12
N GLY A 421 1.64 -18.30 15.58
CA GLY A 421 0.54 -19.24 15.84
C GLY A 421 0.83 -20.26 16.95
N ASP A 422 -0.19 -20.68 17.70
CA ASP A 422 -0.11 -21.79 18.68
C ASP A 422 -0.42 -23.15 18.02
N PHE A 423 0.62 -23.73 17.41
CA PHE A 423 0.55 -25.03 16.72
C PHE A 423 0.54 -26.23 17.70
N PRO A 424 -0.29 -27.26 17.46
CA PRO A 424 -0.24 -28.51 18.21
C PRO A 424 1.14 -29.18 18.05
N GLY A 425 1.77 -29.55 19.16
CA GLY A 425 3.12 -30.14 19.15
C GLY A 425 4.27 -29.12 19.08
N GLY A 426 3.98 -27.81 19.08
CA GLY A 426 4.98 -26.74 19.01
C GLY A 426 5.12 -26.14 17.60
N GLN A 427 6.04 -25.19 17.45
CA GLN A 427 6.25 -24.47 16.19
C GLN A 427 6.62 -25.43 15.03
N PRO A 428 6.13 -25.21 13.80
CA PRO A 428 6.49 -26.03 12.65
C PRO A 428 8.01 -25.94 12.37
N PRO A 429 8.61 -26.95 11.69
CA PRO A 429 10.02 -26.88 11.29
C PRO A 429 10.33 -25.66 10.42
N ALA A 430 11.60 -25.28 10.33
CA ALA A 430 12.06 -24.27 9.38
C ALA A 430 12.05 -24.82 7.95
N PHE A 431 11.84 -23.94 6.96
CA PHE A 431 11.95 -24.32 5.56
C PHE A 431 13.42 -24.69 5.24
N GLY A 432 13.63 -25.98 4.98
CA GLY A 432 14.96 -26.59 4.79
C GLY A 432 15.16 -27.84 5.65
N GLU A 433 14.63 -27.87 6.87
CA GLU A 433 14.77 -29.03 7.77
C GLU A 433 13.95 -30.26 7.31
N GLN A 434 12.94 -30.05 6.46
CA GLN A 434 12.09 -31.11 5.91
C GLN A 434 12.80 -31.98 4.84
N ALA A 435 13.99 -31.61 4.37
CA ALA A 435 14.73 -32.35 3.34
C ALA A 435 15.59 -33.51 3.91
N ALA A 436 15.39 -33.90 5.17
CA ALA A 436 16.26 -34.80 5.93
C ALA A 436 15.53 -35.99 6.60
N LYS A 437 14.39 -36.43 6.04
CA LYS A 437 13.65 -37.64 6.44
C LYS A 437 13.09 -38.36 5.22
#